data_AF-A0A3Q9MQD1-F1
#
_entry.id   AF-A0A3Q9MQD1-F1
#
_cell.length_a   1.000
_cell.length_b   1.000
_cell.length_c   1.000
_cell.angle_alpha   90.00
_cell.angle_beta   90.00
_cell.angle_gamma   90.00
#
_symmetry.space_group_name_H-M   'P 1'
#
loop_
_entity.id
_entity.type
_entity.pdbx_description
1 polymer ?
#
loop_
_entity_poly.entity_id
_entity_poly.type
_entity_poly.pdbx_seq_one_letter_code
_entity_poly.pdbx_strand_id
1 'polypeptide(L)'
;MKTISATSSFSELSRFASSLNLSLITENIGYELWKGDSYKGGFTTLSAVAGALLVFHELAESAAEEAWDAQRKAQQAQVEKYKTDFGNTEAMLADAVPAAVMVHDHVVGYCRVLPGTKRIQVAAQRTADGAPVTVQTRRVSFSSKNLLLACELPTFTPFLCQGELYYVSYSNE
;
A
#
# COMPACT_ATOMS: atom_id res chain seq x y z
N MET A 1 23.80 -1.56 18.59
CA MET A 1 24.81 -2.52 18.12
C MET A 1 24.93 -3.65 19.14
N LYS A 2 24.49 -4.88 18.81
CA LYS A 2 24.80 -6.06 19.64
C LYS A 2 26.25 -6.43 19.38
N THR A 3 27.14 -6.17 20.32
CA THR A 3 28.56 -6.44 20.17
C THR A 3 28.84 -7.92 20.45
N ILE A 4 29.24 -8.67 19.42
CA ILE A 4 29.88 -9.97 19.61
C ILE A 4 31.29 -9.71 20.13
N SER A 5 31.66 -10.30 21.27
CA SER A 5 33.01 -10.21 21.82
C SER A 5 33.94 -11.20 21.11
N ALA A 6 35.22 -10.91 21.03
CA ALA A 6 36.24 -11.87 20.58
C ALA A 6 36.30 -13.15 21.44
N THR A 7 35.73 -13.11 22.65
CA THR A 7 35.62 -14.23 23.59
C THR A 7 34.25 -14.92 23.57
N SER A 8 33.36 -14.56 22.64
CA SER A 8 32.02 -15.14 22.56
C SER A 8 32.07 -16.65 22.32
N SER A 9 31.30 -17.37 23.12
CA SER A 9 31.14 -18.82 23.05
C SER A 9 30.38 -19.25 21.80
N PHE A 10 30.53 -20.51 21.39
CA PHE A 10 29.77 -21.09 20.28
C PHE A 10 28.26 -20.92 20.43
N SER A 11 27.72 -21.06 21.65
CA SER A 11 26.28 -20.90 21.91
C SER A 11 25.80 -19.47 21.67
N GLU A 12 26.62 -18.46 22.00
CA GLU A 12 26.30 -17.05 21.75
C GLU A 12 26.35 -16.74 20.25
N LEU A 13 27.38 -17.21 19.55
CA LEU A 13 27.51 -17.04 18.11
C LEU A 13 26.39 -17.76 17.35
N SER A 14 25.99 -18.95 17.80
CA SER A 14 24.88 -19.70 17.20
C SER A 14 23.54 -18.99 17.38
N ARG A 15 23.28 -18.41 18.55
CA ARG A 15 22.08 -17.59 18.79
C ARG A 15 22.07 -16.32 17.94
N PHE A 16 23.22 -15.67 17.80
CA PHE A 16 23.34 -14.49 16.95
C PHE A 16 23.16 -14.83 15.46
N ALA A 17 23.80 -15.90 14.98
CA ALA A 17 23.61 -16.44 13.64
C ALA A 17 22.12 -16.73 13.37
N SER A 18 21.44 -17.38 14.32
CA SER A 18 20.00 -17.69 14.22
C SER A 18 19.16 -16.43 14.07
N SER A 19 19.50 -15.33 14.76
CA SER A 19 18.80 -14.05 14.60
C SER A 19 18.94 -13.42 13.21
N LEU A 20 19.95 -13.83 12.44
CA LEU A 20 20.18 -13.45 11.05
C LEU A 20 19.66 -14.51 10.04
N ASN A 21 18.88 -15.50 10.52
CA ASN A 21 18.48 -16.69 9.75
C ASN A 21 19.67 -17.48 9.19
N LEU A 22 20.76 -17.55 9.96
CA LEU A 22 21.94 -18.35 9.66
C LEU A 22 22.06 -19.50 10.67
N SER A 23 22.61 -20.62 10.22
CA SER A 23 22.93 -21.77 11.04
C SER A 23 24.45 -21.87 11.19
N LEU A 24 24.91 -21.91 12.43
CA LEU A 24 26.31 -22.17 12.76
C LEU A 24 26.42 -23.62 13.24
N ILE A 25 27.22 -24.42 12.55
CA ILE A 25 27.47 -25.82 12.91
C ILE A 25 28.96 -26.05 13.17
N THR A 26 29.26 -27.06 13.98
CA THR A 26 30.63 -27.55 14.21
C THR A 26 30.94 -28.68 13.26
N GLU A 27 32.09 -28.62 12.62
CA GLU A 27 32.62 -29.68 11.74
C GLU A 27 34.03 -30.09 12.16
N ASN A 28 34.53 -31.20 11.60
CA ASN A 28 35.80 -31.82 12.03
C ASN A 28 37.02 -30.87 12.09
N ILE A 29 37.02 -29.76 11.33
CA ILE A 29 38.16 -28.83 11.23
C ILE A 29 37.78 -27.41 11.73
N GLY A 30 36.55 -27.20 12.20
CA GLY A 30 36.13 -25.89 12.70
C GLY A 30 34.62 -25.69 12.70
N TYR A 31 34.19 -24.62 12.05
CA TYR A 31 32.81 -24.12 12.09
C TYR A 31 32.35 -23.74 10.70
N GLU A 32 31.10 -24.00 10.39
CA GLU A 32 30.50 -23.62 9.12
C GLU A 32 29.26 -22.78 9.33
N LEU A 33 29.08 -21.80 8.45
CA LEU A 33 27.93 -20.93 8.45
C LEU A 33 27.07 -21.21 7.22
N TRP A 34 25.78 -21.41 7.44
CA TRP A 34 24.81 -21.79 6.42
C TRP A 34 23.59 -20.88 6.46
N LYS A 35 22.90 -20.72 5.34
CA LYS A 35 21.59 -20.06 5.24
C LYS A 35 20.63 -21.00 4.51
N GLY A 36 19.83 -21.76 5.25
CA GLY A 36 19.15 -22.93 4.69
C GLY A 36 20.18 -23.85 4.05
N ASP A 37 19.99 -24.22 2.78
CA ASP A 37 20.90 -25.10 2.03
C ASP A 37 22.10 -24.36 1.40
N SER A 38 22.24 -23.04 1.62
CA SER A 38 23.30 -22.24 1.02
C SER A 38 24.48 -22.05 1.97
N TYR A 39 25.63 -22.62 1.62
CA TYR A 39 26.90 -22.42 2.33
C TYR A 39 27.36 -20.96 2.27
N LYS A 40 27.74 -20.39 3.42
CA LYS A 40 28.19 -18.99 3.58
C LYS A 40 29.65 -18.85 3.99
N GLY A 41 30.30 -19.94 4.41
CA GLY A 41 31.72 -19.95 4.71
C GLY A 41 32.09 -20.91 5.84
N GLY A 42 33.38 -21.23 5.89
CA GLY A 42 33.98 -22.14 6.85
C GLY A 42 35.12 -21.45 7.57
N PHE A 43 35.22 -21.69 8.88
CA PHE A 43 36.05 -20.92 9.79
C PHE A 43 36.73 -21.87 10.77
N THR A 44 38.03 -21.72 10.96
CA THR A 44 38.80 -22.55 11.90
C THR A 44 38.69 -22.07 13.35
N THR A 45 38.16 -20.85 13.58
CA THR A 45 38.04 -20.26 14.92
C THR A 45 36.70 -19.54 15.11
N LEU A 46 36.20 -19.52 16.36
CA LEU A 46 35.01 -18.76 16.73
C LEU A 46 35.18 -17.25 16.52
N SER A 47 36.40 -16.73 16.65
CA SER A 47 36.68 -15.30 16.39
C SER A 47 36.47 -14.94 14.91
N ALA A 48 36.85 -15.82 13.99
CA ALA A 48 36.59 -15.63 12.56
C ALA A 48 35.08 -15.71 12.23
N VAL A 49 34.35 -16.63 12.89
CA VAL A 49 32.88 -16.68 12.81
C VAL A 49 32.26 -15.38 13.31
N ALA A 50 32.71 -14.88 14.46
CA ALA A 50 32.25 -13.62 15.04
C ALA A 50 32.43 -12.45 14.06
N GLY A 51 33.60 -12.32 13.44
CA GLY A 51 33.86 -11.30 12.42
C GLY A 51 32.93 -11.41 11.21
N ALA A 52 32.72 -12.63 10.70
CA ALA A 52 31.79 -12.84 9.59
C ALA A 52 30.34 -12.51 9.96
N LEU A 53 29.88 -12.90 11.15
CA LEU A 53 28.54 -12.60 11.64
C LEU A 53 28.30 -11.09 11.81
N LEU A 54 29.30 -10.34 12.25
CA LEU A 54 29.22 -8.87 12.31
C LEU A 54 29.03 -8.26 10.91
N VAL A 55 29.77 -8.73 9.90
CA VAL A 55 29.58 -8.29 8.51
C VAL A 55 28.18 -8.63 8.00
N PHE A 56 27.67 -9.83 8.27
CA PHE A 56 26.29 -10.20 7.89
C PHE A 56 25.23 -9.36 8.60
N HIS A 57 25.48 -8.96 9.85
CA HIS A 57 24.59 -8.08 10.60
C HIS A 57 24.57 -6.66 10.00
N GLU A 58 25.73 -6.09 9.71
CA GLU A 58 25.83 -4.77 9.07
C GLU A 58 25.13 -4.76 7.71
N LEU A 59 25.35 -5.78 6.89
CA LEU A 59 24.65 -5.93 5.61
C LEU A 59 23.12 -6.05 5.78
N ALA A 60 22.66 -6.76 6.81
CA ALA A 60 21.24 -6.89 7.10
C ALA A 60 20.62 -5.58 7.59
N GLU A 61 21.32 -4.81 8.44
CA GLU A 61 20.88 -3.49 8.89
C GLU A 61 20.80 -2.50 7.72
N SER A 62 21.83 -2.43 6.87
CA SER A 62 21.82 -1.57 5.68
C SER A 62 20.68 -1.94 4.72
N ALA A 63 20.47 -3.24 4.45
CA ALA A 63 19.37 -3.68 3.59
C ALA A 63 17.99 -3.35 4.18
N ALA A 64 17.84 -3.44 5.51
CA ALA A 64 16.60 -3.07 6.19
C ALA A 64 16.34 -1.56 6.12
N GLU A 65 17.37 -0.73 6.27
CA GLU A 65 17.28 0.72 6.14
C GLU A 65 16.91 1.13 4.70
N GLU A 66 17.54 0.55 3.69
CA GLU A 66 17.20 0.77 2.28
C GLU A 66 15.76 0.36 1.96
N ALA A 67 15.31 -0.79 2.47
CA ALA A 67 13.94 -1.26 2.29
C ALA A 67 12.92 -0.31 2.95
N TRP A 68 13.22 0.16 4.16
CA TRP A 68 12.40 1.14 4.87
C TRP A 68 12.31 2.47 4.12
N ASP A 69 13.43 2.96 3.60
CA ASP A 69 13.48 4.17 2.80
C ASP A 69 12.73 4.04 1.47
N ALA A 70 12.85 2.90 0.79
CA ALA A 70 12.06 2.59 -0.40
C ALA A 70 10.56 2.59 -0.09
N GLN A 71 10.16 1.98 1.04
CA GLN A 71 8.77 1.95 1.49
C GLN A 71 8.25 3.36 1.80
N ARG A 72 9.01 4.18 2.53
CA ARG A 72 8.63 5.58 2.80
C ARG A 72 8.49 6.39 1.52
N LYS A 73 9.43 6.26 0.58
CA LYS A 73 9.37 6.94 -0.73
C LYS A 73 8.14 6.52 -1.52
N ALA A 74 7.82 5.22 -1.55
CA ALA A 74 6.62 4.71 -2.21
C ALA A 74 5.33 5.26 -1.56
N GLN A 75 5.26 5.27 -0.22
CA GLN A 75 4.13 5.81 0.51
C GLN A 75 3.97 7.33 0.28
N GLN A 76 5.06 8.08 0.28
CA GLN A 76 5.05 9.51 0.01
C GLN A 76 4.62 9.81 -1.43
N ALA A 77 5.13 9.05 -2.41
CA ALA A 77 4.70 9.18 -3.80
C ALA A 77 3.20 8.88 -3.97
N GLN A 78 2.68 7.90 -3.23
CA GLN A 78 1.25 7.59 -3.23
C GLN A 78 0.41 8.73 -2.64
N VAL A 79 0.84 9.34 -1.53
CA VAL A 79 0.18 10.50 -0.92
C VAL A 79 0.17 11.70 -1.87
N GLU A 80 1.31 12.00 -2.51
CA GLU A 80 1.39 13.10 -3.47
C GLU A 80 0.49 12.85 -4.69
N LYS A 81 0.45 11.62 -5.21
CA LYS A 81 -0.48 11.23 -6.26
C LYS A 81 -1.94 11.47 -5.83
N TYR A 82 -2.33 11.04 -4.63
CA TYR A 82 -3.69 11.28 -4.12
C TYR A 82 -4.01 12.76 -3.99
N LYS A 83 -3.07 13.60 -3.53
CA LYS A 83 -3.27 15.06 -3.46
C LYS A 83 -3.46 15.66 -4.85
N THR A 84 -2.64 15.24 -5.82
CA THR A 84 -2.77 15.69 -7.21
C THR A 84 -4.11 15.26 -7.80
N ASP A 85 -4.49 14.00 -7.66
CA ASP A 85 -5.76 13.47 -8.18
C ASP A 85 -6.97 14.14 -7.52
N PHE A 86 -6.89 14.41 -6.20
CA PHE A 86 -7.91 15.16 -5.47
C PHE A 86 -8.03 16.60 -6.00
N GLY A 87 -6.91 17.33 -6.11
CA GLY A 87 -6.91 18.69 -6.63
C GLY A 87 -7.41 18.78 -8.09
N ASN A 88 -7.04 17.81 -8.93
CA ASN A 88 -7.54 17.69 -10.29
C ASN A 88 -9.05 17.39 -10.31
N THR A 89 -9.52 16.52 -9.42
CA THR A 89 -10.96 16.21 -9.29
C THR A 89 -11.74 17.46 -8.86
N GLU A 90 -11.24 18.21 -7.86
CA GLU A 90 -11.86 19.48 -7.44
C GLU A 90 -11.87 20.51 -8.57
N ALA A 91 -10.75 20.68 -9.29
CA ALA A 91 -10.66 21.59 -10.41
C ALA A 91 -11.63 21.22 -11.54
N MET A 92 -11.72 19.94 -11.89
CA MET A 92 -12.69 19.44 -12.88
C MET A 92 -14.13 19.67 -12.42
N LEU A 93 -14.41 19.60 -11.12
CA LEU A 93 -15.74 19.75 -10.57
C LEU A 93 -16.04 21.15 -10.04
N ALA A 94 -15.24 22.17 -10.39
CA ALA A 94 -15.45 23.54 -9.95
C ALA A 94 -16.86 24.04 -10.30
N ASP A 95 -17.34 23.73 -11.51
CA ASP A 95 -18.67 24.07 -12.01
C ASP A 95 -19.70 22.95 -11.82
N ALA A 96 -19.39 21.94 -11.00
CA ALA A 96 -20.25 20.78 -10.84
C ALA A 96 -21.57 21.14 -10.14
N VAL A 97 -22.67 20.71 -10.75
CA VAL A 97 -24.03 20.94 -10.28
C VAL A 97 -24.58 19.71 -9.55
N PRO A 98 -25.49 19.90 -8.57
CA PRO A 98 -26.18 18.81 -7.91
C PRO A 98 -27.01 17.97 -8.88
N ALA A 99 -26.98 16.64 -8.71
CA ALA A 99 -27.79 15.71 -9.48
C ALA A 99 -28.22 14.50 -8.64
N ALA A 100 -29.43 14.02 -8.88
CA ALA A 100 -29.96 12.79 -8.29
C ALA A 100 -29.54 11.58 -9.15
N VAL A 101 -28.97 10.55 -8.52
CA VAL A 101 -28.59 9.29 -9.18
C VAL A 101 -29.83 8.40 -9.31
N MET A 102 -30.06 7.85 -10.50
CA MET A 102 -31.27 7.11 -10.84
C MET A 102 -30.98 5.64 -11.18
N VAL A 103 -31.81 4.74 -10.67
CA VAL A 103 -31.85 3.31 -11.02
C VAL A 103 -33.30 2.90 -11.26
N HIS A 104 -33.62 2.36 -12.45
CA HIS A 104 -34.98 1.97 -12.83
C HIS A 104 -36.04 3.05 -12.49
N ASP A 105 -35.73 4.30 -12.83
CA ASP A 105 -36.56 5.49 -12.57
C ASP A 105 -36.80 5.85 -11.08
N HIS A 106 -36.09 5.20 -10.15
CA HIS A 106 -36.04 5.57 -8.74
C HIS A 106 -34.77 6.33 -8.39
N VAL A 107 -34.88 7.30 -7.46
CA VAL A 107 -33.74 8.02 -6.89
C VAL A 107 -33.03 7.09 -5.89
N VAL A 108 -31.72 6.90 -6.05
CA VAL A 108 -30.91 6.04 -5.16
C VAL A 108 -29.80 6.79 -4.44
N GLY A 109 -29.60 8.07 -4.75
CA GLY A 109 -28.59 8.88 -4.08
C GLY A 109 -28.34 10.21 -4.74
N TYR A 110 -27.37 10.91 -4.16
CA TYR A 110 -26.99 12.26 -4.51
C TYR A 110 -25.57 12.30 -5.08
N CYS A 111 -25.31 13.17 -6.06
CA CYS A 111 -23.96 13.40 -6.57
C CYS A 111 -23.79 14.83 -7.10
N ARG A 112 -22.53 15.24 -7.32
CA ARG A 112 -22.20 16.44 -8.10
C ARG A 112 -21.59 16.04 -9.43
N VAL A 113 -22.09 16.60 -10.52
CA VAL A 113 -21.68 16.26 -11.88
C VAL A 113 -21.45 17.51 -12.71
N LEU A 114 -20.66 17.39 -13.78
CA LEU A 114 -20.48 18.47 -14.73
C LEU A 114 -21.82 18.87 -15.38
N PRO A 115 -22.04 20.16 -15.68
CA PRO A 115 -23.23 20.62 -16.39
C PRO A 115 -23.45 19.84 -17.70
N GLY A 116 -24.71 19.46 -17.98
CA GLY A 116 -25.06 18.69 -19.18
C GLY A 116 -24.81 17.17 -19.09
N THR A 117 -24.21 16.69 -18.00
CA THR A 117 -24.02 15.24 -17.76
C THR A 117 -25.37 14.54 -17.64
N LYS A 118 -25.63 13.55 -18.50
CA LYS A 118 -26.87 12.74 -18.43
C LYS A 118 -26.68 11.41 -17.72
N ARG A 119 -25.44 10.92 -17.67
CA ARG A 119 -25.08 9.63 -17.09
C ARG A 119 -23.71 9.72 -16.44
N ILE A 120 -23.52 8.94 -15.39
CA ILE A 120 -22.26 8.81 -14.65
C ILE A 120 -21.80 7.37 -14.61
N GLN A 121 -20.49 7.16 -14.45
CA GLN A 121 -19.92 5.84 -14.21
C GLN A 121 -19.83 5.61 -12.70
N VAL A 122 -20.56 4.62 -12.20
CA VAL A 122 -20.57 4.25 -10.78
C VAL A 122 -19.79 2.96 -10.61
N ALA A 123 -18.71 3.00 -9.85
CA ALA A 123 -17.96 1.82 -9.42
C ALA A 123 -18.57 1.27 -8.13
N ALA A 124 -18.62 -0.06 -7.99
CA ALA A 124 -19.03 -0.69 -6.74
C ALA A 124 -17.98 -0.48 -5.64
N GLN A 125 -16.69 -0.55 -6.01
CA GLN A 125 -15.56 -0.39 -5.11
C GLN A 125 -14.33 0.13 -5.84
N ARG A 126 -13.29 0.47 -5.08
CA ARG A 126 -11.96 0.83 -5.59
C ARG A 126 -10.95 -0.23 -5.18
N THR A 127 -10.00 -0.54 -6.05
CA THR A 127 -8.82 -1.33 -5.68
C THR A 127 -7.88 -0.51 -4.79
N ALA A 128 -6.86 -1.16 -4.21
CA ALA A 128 -5.84 -0.49 -3.39
C ALA A 128 -5.02 0.58 -4.14
N ASP A 129 -4.89 0.42 -5.46
CA ASP A 129 -4.26 1.38 -6.38
C ASP A 129 -5.24 2.44 -6.92
N GLY A 130 -6.51 2.40 -6.51
CA GLY A 130 -7.53 3.39 -6.83
C GLY A 130 -8.30 3.15 -8.13
N ALA A 131 -8.13 1.99 -8.78
CA ALA A 131 -8.86 1.64 -9.98
C ALA A 131 -10.33 1.28 -9.66
N PRO A 132 -11.29 1.66 -10.52
CA PRO A 132 -12.68 1.31 -10.32
C PRO A 132 -12.94 -0.18 -10.59
N VAL A 133 -13.76 -0.82 -9.76
CA VAL A 133 -14.18 -2.22 -9.92
C VAL A 133 -15.69 -2.29 -10.12
N THR A 134 -16.13 -3.15 -11.03
CA THR A 134 -17.55 -3.38 -11.36
C THR A 134 -18.27 -2.06 -11.67
N VAL A 135 -17.91 -1.45 -12.80
CA VAL A 135 -18.44 -0.16 -13.23
C VAL A 135 -19.81 -0.33 -13.89
N GLN A 136 -20.76 0.51 -13.48
CA GLN A 136 -22.10 0.56 -14.03
C GLN A 136 -22.47 2.00 -14.40
N THR A 137 -23.04 2.17 -15.60
CA THR A 137 -23.49 3.48 -16.03
C THR A 137 -24.88 3.80 -15.49
N ARG A 138 -24.99 4.83 -14.63
CA ARG A 138 -26.26 5.28 -14.04
C ARG A 138 -26.74 6.57 -14.68
N ARG A 139 -28.06 6.76 -14.78
CA ARG A 139 -28.65 8.03 -15.23
C ARG A 139 -28.65 9.01 -14.07
N VAL A 140 -28.61 10.29 -14.39
CA VAL A 140 -28.79 11.36 -13.41
C VAL A 140 -30.01 12.23 -13.75
N SER A 141 -30.61 12.83 -12.72
CA SER A 141 -31.76 13.72 -12.83
C SER A 141 -31.47 15.05 -12.13
N PHE A 142 -31.86 16.14 -12.77
CA PHE A 142 -31.72 17.50 -12.23
C PHE A 142 -33.07 18.09 -11.78
N SER A 143 -34.14 17.30 -11.79
CA SER A 143 -35.46 17.80 -11.38
C SER A 143 -35.47 18.12 -9.90
N SER A 144 -36.08 19.24 -9.52
CA SER A 144 -36.13 19.69 -8.12
C SER A 144 -36.76 18.63 -7.21
N LYS A 145 -37.78 17.91 -7.69
CA LYS A 145 -38.41 16.81 -6.96
C LYS A 145 -37.41 15.68 -6.64
N ASN A 146 -36.65 15.23 -7.64
CA ASN A 146 -35.71 14.12 -7.43
C ASN A 146 -34.49 14.56 -6.61
N LEU A 147 -34.06 15.81 -6.74
CA LEU A 147 -32.98 16.37 -5.93
C LEU A 147 -33.34 16.42 -4.45
N LEU A 148 -34.57 16.84 -4.12
CA LEU A 148 -35.04 16.83 -2.74
C LEU A 148 -34.98 15.42 -2.13
N LEU A 149 -35.42 14.41 -2.87
CA LEU A 149 -35.34 13.00 -2.43
C LEU A 149 -33.88 12.52 -2.32
N ALA A 150 -33.01 12.95 -3.22
CA ALA A 150 -31.60 12.54 -3.22
C ALA A 150 -30.84 13.04 -1.99
N CYS A 151 -31.18 14.23 -1.47
CA CYS A 151 -30.51 14.82 -0.30
C CYS A 151 -30.63 13.96 0.98
N GLU A 152 -31.63 13.08 1.06
CA GLU A 152 -31.84 12.16 2.18
C GLU A 152 -31.17 10.79 1.97
N LEU A 153 -30.52 10.59 0.83
CA LEU A 153 -29.95 9.32 0.39
C LEU A 153 -28.41 9.38 0.34
N PRO A 154 -27.73 8.23 0.20
CA PRO A 154 -26.27 8.19 0.15
C PRO A 154 -25.67 9.11 -0.92
N THR A 155 -24.56 9.73 -0.57
CA THR A 155 -23.78 10.55 -1.50
C THR A 155 -22.81 9.68 -2.28
N PHE A 156 -22.82 9.85 -3.60
CA PHE A 156 -21.85 9.28 -4.51
C PHE A 156 -20.69 10.27 -4.69
N THR A 157 -19.53 9.89 -4.20
CA THR A 157 -18.32 10.71 -4.22
C THR A 157 -17.54 10.47 -5.51
N PRO A 158 -17.21 11.53 -6.26
CA PRO A 158 -16.42 11.42 -7.48
C PRO A 158 -14.95 11.10 -7.18
N PHE A 159 -14.27 10.52 -8.15
CA PHE A 159 -12.82 10.41 -8.21
C PHE A 159 -12.34 10.32 -9.65
N LEU A 160 -11.10 10.76 -9.83
CA LEU A 160 -10.40 10.64 -11.10
C LEU A 160 -9.64 9.31 -11.15
N CYS A 161 -9.79 8.57 -12.24
CA CYS A 161 -8.94 7.45 -12.57
C CYS A 161 -8.58 7.56 -14.05
N GLN A 162 -7.28 7.63 -14.36
CA GLN A 162 -6.77 7.74 -15.74
C GLN A 162 -7.40 8.90 -16.55
N GLY A 163 -7.72 10.02 -15.88
CA GLY A 163 -8.34 11.19 -16.51
C GLY A 163 -9.86 11.13 -16.67
N GLU A 164 -10.50 10.04 -16.24
CA GLU A 164 -11.95 9.87 -16.29
C GLU A 164 -12.60 9.96 -14.90
N LEU A 165 -13.81 10.52 -14.84
CA LEU A 165 -14.57 10.65 -13.59
C LEU A 165 -15.41 9.39 -13.32
N TYR A 166 -15.16 8.80 -12.17
CA TYR A 166 -15.93 7.70 -11.61
C TYR A 166 -16.58 8.12 -10.29
N TYR A 167 -17.63 7.42 -9.89
CA TYR A 167 -18.40 7.70 -8.68
C TYR A 167 -18.48 6.44 -7.83
N VAL A 168 -18.33 6.57 -6.52
CA VAL A 168 -18.51 5.47 -5.57
C VAL A 168 -19.48 5.92 -4.49
N SER A 169 -20.43 5.06 -4.10
CA SER A 169 -21.23 5.30 -2.91
C SER A 169 -20.51 4.68 -1.73
N TYR A 170 -20.21 5.48 -0.72
CA TYR A 170 -19.92 4.94 0.59
C TYR A 170 -21.26 4.70 1.27
N SER A 171 -21.80 3.48 1.12
CA SER A 171 -22.82 3.03 2.06
C SER A 171 -22.15 2.91 3.42
N ASN A 172 -22.65 3.62 4.42
CA ASN A 172 -22.37 3.29 5.81
C ASN A 172 -23.02 1.93 6.09
N GLU A 173 -22.33 0.84 5.79
CA GLU A 173 -22.61 -0.49 6.34
C GLU A 173 -21.45 -0.89 7.24
#